data_AF-A0AAJ4YDS5-F1
#
_entry.id   AF-A0AAJ4YDS5-F1
#
_cell.length_a   1.000
_cell.length_b   1.000
_cell.length_c   1.000
_cell.angle_alpha   90.00
_cell.angle_beta   90.00
_cell.angle_gamma   90.00
#
_symmetry.space_group_name_H-M   'P 1'
#
loop_
_entity.id
_entity.type
_entity.pdbx_description
1 polymer ?
#
loop_
_entity_poly.entity_id
_entity_poly.type
_entity_poly.pdbx_seq_one_letter_code
_entity_poly.pdbx_strand_id
1 'polypeptide(L)'
;MATKEHRRFLEFANAVRRKRYVGLCFGAPGVGKTESARAYTRWDQLAPHLSGTRATGTDPTDAPVGEVLAARAVLYTPKVHSTPLHLDKEISYLCDRLGWTVELLLRSCV
;
A
#
# COMPACT_ATOMS: atom_id res chain seq x y z
N MET A 1 0.91 5.22 19.28
CA MET A 1 2.30 5.74 19.41
C MET A 1 3.19 5.03 18.40
N ALA A 2 3.87 5.74 17.49
CA ALA A 2 4.76 5.15 16.51
C ALA A 2 6.15 4.84 17.11
N THR A 3 6.65 3.61 16.92
CA THR A 3 7.98 3.17 17.39
C THR A 3 9.11 3.84 16.58
N LYS A 4 10.35 3.81 17.09
CA LYS A 4 11.51 4.36 16.38
C LYS A 4 11.78 3.62 15.08
N GLU A 5 11.61 2.30 15.10
CA GLU A 5 11.78 1.39 13.98
C GLU A 5 10.76 1.68 12.87
N HIS A 6 9.51 1.94 13.26
CA HIS A 6 8.48 2.35 12.32
C HIS A 6 8.83 3.68 11.65
N ARG A 7 9.29 4.69 12.41
CA ARG A 7 9.72 5.98 11.84
C ARG A 7 10.86 5.83 10.83
N ARG A 8 11.87 5.02 11.15
CA ARG A 8 12.98 4.72 10.22
C ARG A 8 12.48 4.03 8.94
N PHE A 9 11.50 3.13 9.05
CA PHE A 9 10.88 2.52 7.88
C PHE A 9 10.18 3.57 7.01
N LEU A 10 9.43 4.52 7.60
CA LEU A 10 8.78 5.60 6.84
C LEU A 10 9.79 6.50 6.12
N GLU A 11 10.86 6.90 6.80
CA GLU A 11 11.95 7.68 6.20
C GLU A 11 12.57 6.96 4.99
N PHE A 12 12.86 5.67 5.17
CA PHE A 12 13.38 4.81 4.12
C PHE A 12 12.40 4.70 2.93
N ALA A 13 11.14 4.35 3.18
CA ALA A 13 10.13 4.19 2.14
C ALA A 13 9.89 5.50 1.37
N ASN A 14 9.90 6.63 2.06
CA ASN A 14 9.78 7.95 1.42
C ASN A 14 11.01 8.32 0.59
N ALA A 15 12.22 7.95 1.03
CA ALA A 15 13.44 8.16 0.25
C ALA A 15 13.43 7.31 -1.04
N VAL A 16 13.06 6.03 -0.93
CA VAL A 16 12.86 5.09 -2.05
C VAL A 16 11.85 5.66 -3.05
N ARG A 17 10.67 6.07 -2.57
CA ARG A 17 9.61 6.66 -3.40
C ARG A 17 10.08 7.92 -4.15
N ARG A 18 10.79 8.81 -3.46
CA ARG A 18 11.27 10.08 -4.02
C ARG A 18 12.39 9.88 -5.04
N LYS A 19 13.33 8.99 -4.76
CA LYS A 19 14.54 8.78 -5.58
C LYS A 19 14.40 7.64 -6.61
N ARG A 20 13.29 6.91 -6.59
CA ARG A 20 12.90 5.90 -7.60
C ARG A 20 13.91 4.74 -7.75
N TYR A 21 14.48 4.28 -6.64
CA TYR A 21 15.31 3.06 -6.60
C TYR A 21 14.58 1.91 -5.90
N VAL A 22 15.14 0.69 -5.91
CA VAL A 22 14.61 -0.45 -5.15
C VAL A 22 15.23 -0.48 -3.76
N GLY A 23 14.39 -0.41 -2.72
CA GLY A 23 14.82 -0.51 -1.34
C GLY A 23 14.72 -1.93 -0.80
N LEU A 24 15.76 -2.40 -0.09
CA LEU A 24 15.75 -3.66 0.65
C LEU A 24 15.71 -3.42 2.16
N CYS A 25 14.75 -4.04 2.84
CA CYS A 25 14.66 -4.08 4.30
C CYS A 25 14.83 -5.52 4.80
N PHE A 26 15.83 -5.77 5.65
CA PHE A 26 16.08 -7.09 6.26
C PHE A 26 16.24 -6.98 7.78
N GLY A 27 16.30 -8.12 8.49
CA GLY A 27 16.47 -8.22 9.94
C GLY A 27 15.64 -9.32 10.58
N ALA A 28 15.76 -9.49 11.90
CA ALA A 28 15.16 -10.59 12.64
C ALA A 28 13.62 -10.70 12.44
N PRO A 29 13.05 -11.92 12.51
CA PRO A 29 11.61 -12.12 12.54
C PRO A 29 10.94 -11.35 13.69
N GLY A 30 9.70 -10.92 13.50
CA GLY A 30 8.92 -10.24 14.55
C GLY A 30 9.21 -8.75 14.77
N VAL A 31 10.21 -8.16 14.11
CA VAL A 31 10.56 -6.73 14.27
C VAL A 31 9.59 -5.74 13.60
N GLY A 32 8.45 -6.21 13.07
CA GLY A 32 7.39 -5.34 12.53
C GLY A 32 7.61 -4.81 11.11
N LYS A 33 8.34 -5.54 10.24
CA LYS A 33 8.55 -5.15 8.83
C LYS A 33 7.24 -5.09 8.05
N THR A 34 6.50 -6.19 8.07
CA THR A 34 5.20 -6.32 7.40
C THR A 34 4.21 -5.32 7.95
N GLU A 35 4.16 -5.15 9.28
CA GLU A 35 3.26 -4.20 9.94
C GLU A 35 3.57 -2.75 9.57
N SER A 36 4.85 -2.38 9.49
CA SER A 36 5.24 -1.04 9.03
C SER A 36 4.85 -0.79 7.58
N ALA A 37 4.99 -1.79 6.70
CA ALA A 37 4.55 -1.69 5.31
C ALA A 37 3.02 -1.58 5.18
N ARG A 38 2.28 -2.33 6.02
CA ARG A 38 0.83 -2.30 6.11
C ARG A 38 0.30 -0.93 6.53
N ALA A 39 0.93 -0.34 7.55
CA ALA A 39 0.63 1.02 8.00
C ALA A 39 1.02 2.09 6.95
N TYR A 40 2.19 1.97 6.32
CA TYR A 40 2.65 2.92 5.28
C TYR A 40 1.70 2.99 4.08
N THR A 41 1.18 1.83 3.66
CA THR A 41 0.27 1.69 2.52
C THR A 41 -1.19 1.95 2.87
N ARG A 42 -1.52 2.08 4.16
CA ARG A 42 -2.92 2.11 4.65
C ARG A 42 -3.71 0.91 4.14
N TRP A 43 -3.09 -0.27 4.21
CA TRP A 43 -3.56 -1.46 3.53
C TRP A 43 -4.96 -1.88 3.98
N ASP A 44 -5.31 -1.74 5.26
CA ASP A 44 -6.65 -2.10 5.74
C ASP A 44 -7.77 -1.27 5.11
N GLN A 45 -7.47 -0.01 4.82
CA GLN A 45 -8.40 0.89 4.16
C GLN A 45 -8.38 0.67 2.64
N LEU A 46 -7.19 0.48 2.05
CA LEU A 46 -7.01 0.35 0.61
C LEU A 46 -7.47 -1.01 0.05
N ALA A 47 -7.17 -2.11 0.73
CA ALA A 47 -7.37 -3.47 0.21
C ALA A 47 -8.83 -3.79 -0.16
N PRO A 48 -9.86 -3.36 0.60
CA PRO A 48 -11.27 -3.56 0.22
C PRO A 48 -11.69 -2.83 -1.06
N HIS A 49 -11.10 -1.66 -1.34
CA HIS A 49 -11.30 -0.95 -2.61
C HIS A 49 -10.51 -1.61 -3.74
N LEU A 50 -9.35 -2.16 -3.38
CA LEU A 50 -8.59 -3.20 -4.08
C LEU A 50 -9.55 -4.17 -4.75
N SER A 51 -10.10 -5.07 -3.93
CA SER A 51 -10.90 -6.25 -4.29
C SER A 51 -12.23 -5.97 -4.99
N GLY A 52 -12.67 -4.70 -5.10
CA GLY A 52 -13.99 -4.35 -5.65
C GLY A 52 -15.15 -4.74 -4.73
N THR A 53 -14.86 -5.08 -3.48
CA THR A 53 -15.85 -5.55 -2.48
C THR A 53 -16.51 -4.42 -1.71
N ARG A 54 -16.01 -3.18 -1.82
CA ARG A 54 -16.68 -1.99 -1.26
C ARG A 54 -17.10 -1.06 -2.39
N ALA A 55 -18.41 -0.86 -2.54
CA ALA A 55 -18.94 0.30 -3.24
C ALA A 55 -18.50 1.55 -2.46
N THR A 56 -17.94 2.51 -3.17
CA THR A 56 -17.63 3.84 -2.65
C THR A 56 -18.92 4.45 -2.08
N GLY A 57 -18.95 4.73 -0.77
CA GLY A 57 -19.95 5.63 -0.18
C GLY A 57 -20.87 5.13 0.94
N THR A 58 -20.49 4.16 1.78
CA THR A 58 -21.43 3.64 2.80
C THR A 58 -20.91 3.48 4.23
N ASP A 59 -19.94 4.27 4.71
CA ASP A 59 -19.80 4.45 6.17
C ASP A 59 -19.16 5.79 6.59
N PRO A 60 -19.65 6.46 7.65
CA PRO A 60 -19.11 7.74 8.14
C PRO A 60 -17.82 7.57 8.99
N THR A 61 -17.35 6.34 9.18
CA THR A 61 -16.19 5.98 10.02
C THR A 61 -14.90 5.77 9.21
N ASP A 62 -14.95 5.99 7.90
CA ASP A 62 -13.80 5.79 7.02
C ASP A 62 -12.67 6.76 7.39
N ALA A 63 -11.45 6.22 7.54
CA ALA A 63 -10.26 7.07 7.50
C ALA A 63 -10.38 7.97 6.26
N PRO A 64 -10.10 9.28 6.36
CA PRO A 64 -10.48 10.21 5.33
C PRO A 64 -9.91 9.75 4.00
N VAL A 65 -10.73 9.66 2.96
CA VAL A 65 -10.30 9.21 1.61
C VAL A 65 -9.00 9.90 1.17
N GLY A 66 -8.80 11.16 1.58
CA GLY A 66 -7.56 11.92 1.38
C GLY A 66 -6.30 11.24 1.92
N GLU A 67 -6.37 10.51 3.02
CA GLU A 67 -5.27 9.79 3.62
C GLU A 67 -4.83 8.57 2.78
N VAL A 68 -5.78 7.80 2.24
CA VAL A 68 -5.51 6.70 1.27
C VAL A 68 -4.95 7.27 -0.04
N LEU A 69 -5.56 8.37 -0.52
CA LEU A 69 -5.10 9.12 -1.68
C LEU A 69 -3.71 9.74 -1.50
N ALA A 70 -3.26 9.99 -0.27
CA ALA A 70 -1.91 10.48 0.01
C ALA A 70 -0.89 9.33 0.00
N ALA A 71 -1.25 8.17 0.55
CA ALA A 71 -0.37 7.00 0.60
C ALA A 71 0.02 6.54 -0.81
N ARG A 72 -0.94 6.33 -1.72
CA ARG A 72 -0.73 5.86 -3.12
C ARG A 72 0.33 4.75 -3.23
N ALA A 73 0.21 3.73 -2.37
CA ALA A 73 1.14 2.62 -2.32
C ALA A 73 0.35 1.34 -2.00
N VAL A 74 0.77 0.20 -2.56
CA VAL A 74 0.16 -1.12 -2.35
C VAL A 74 1.11 -2.03 -1.58
N LEU A 75 0.56 -2.96 -0.82
CA LEU A 75 1.29 -4.04 -0.16
C LEU A 75 1.07 -5.33 -0.96
N TYR A 76 2.16 -6.03 -1.30
CA TYR A 76 2.12 -7.28 -2.03
C TYR A 76 2.99 -8.33 -1.33
N THR A 77 2.41 -9.51 -1.12
CA THR A 77 3.09 -10.68 -0.55
C THR A 77 3.12 -11.78 -1.60
N PRO A 78 4.26 -12.01 -2.26
CA PRO A 78 4.36 -13.05 -3.30
C PRO A 78 4.17 -14.44 -2.71
N LYS A 79 3.67 -15.37 -3.53
CA LYS A 79 3.63 -16.80 -3.18
C LYS A 79 5.03 -17.40 -3.30
N VAL A 80 5.32 -18.43 -2.49
CA VAL A 80 6.63 -19.10 -2.41
C VAL A 80 7.13 -19.62 -3.77
N HIS A 81 6.22 -19.97 -4.69
CA HIS A 81 6.55 -20.54 -6.00
C HIS A 81 6.22 -19.60 -7.18
N SER A 82 6.31 -18.28 -6.98
CA SER A 82 6.00 -17.32 -8.04
C SER A 82 7.16 -17.20 -9.04
N THR A 83 6.88 -17.37 -10.34
CA THR A 83 7.88 -17.13 -11.40
C THR A 83 8.03 -15.62 -11.66
N PRO A 84 9.17 -15.15 -12.20
CA PRO A 84 9.35 -13.73 -12.51
C PRO A 84 8.24 -13.16 -13.41
N LEU A 85 7.78 -13.93 -14.41
CA LEU A 85 6.67 -13.54 -15.28
C LEU A 85 5.35 -13.40 -14.52
N HIS A 86 5.11 -14.25 -13.52
CA HIS A 86 3.92 -14.16 -12.68
C HIS A 86 3.98 -12.93 -11.77
N LEU A 87 5.15 -12.66 -11.17
CA LEU A 87 5.38 -11.45 -10.37
C LEU A 87 5.13 -10.18 -11.18
N ASP A 88 5.66 -10.10 -12.40
CA ASP A 88 5.47 -8.94 -13.28
C ASP A 88 3.99 -8.69 -13.59
N LYS A 89 3.23 -9.75 -13.88
CA LYS A 89 1.78 -9.68 -14.10
C LYS A 89 1.02 -9.25 -12.85
N GLU A 90 1.31 -9.84 -11.70
CA GLU A 90 0.63 -9.51 -10.45
C GLU A 90 0.93 -8.08 -9.99
N ILE A 91 2.19 -7.63 -10.12
CA ILE A 91 2.59 -6.25 -9.79
C ILE A 91 1.91 -5.27 -10.74
N SER A 92 1.95 -5.51 -12.05
CA SER A 92 1.29 -4.65 -13.05
C SER A 92 -0.20 -4.53 -12.78
N TYR A 93 -0.86 -5.67 -12.52
CA TYR A 93 -2.27 -5.71 -12.16
C TYR A 93 -2.61 -4.88 -10.91
N LEU A 94 -1.77 -4.95 -9.86
CA LEU A 94 -1.95 -4.15 -8.65
C LEU A 94 -1.72 -2.65 -8.90
N CYS A 95 -0.72 -2.30 -9.71
CA CYS A 95 -0.46 -0.91 -10.10
C CYS A 95 -1.63 -0.32 -10.89
N ASP A 96 -2.18 -1.07 -11.85
CA ASP A 96 -3.34 -0.64 -12.63
C ASP A 96 -4.55 -0.44 -11.71
N ARG A 97 -4.89 -1.44 -10.87
CA ARG A 97 -5.99 -1.33 -9.91
C ARG A 97 -5.84 -0.12 -9.00
N LEU A 98 -4.64 0.12 -8.48
CA LEU A 98 -4.39 1.29 -7.64
C LEU A 98 -4.67 2.58 -8.42
N GLY A 99 -4.24 2.67 -9.67
CA GLY A 99 -4.54 3.79 -10.56
C GLY A 99 -6.05 4.04 -10.69
N TRP A 100 -6.81 3.01 -11.04
CA TRP A 100 -8.27 3.06 -11.16
C TRP A 100 -8.95 3.45 -9.85
N THR A 101 -8.56 2.83 -8.73
CA THR A 101 -9.13 3.14 -7.40
C THR A 101 -8.86 4.58 -7.00
N VAL A 102 -7.64 5.09 -7.23
CA VAL A 102 -7.29 6.49 -6.94
C VAL A 102 -8.12 7.45 -7.79
N GLU A 103 -8.29 7.16 -9.08
CA GLU A 103 -9.12 7.99 -9.96
C GLU A 103 -10.59 8.01 -9.52
N LEU A 104 -11.13 6.85 -9.16
CA LEU A 104 -12.51 6.72 -8.72
C LEU A 104 -12.74 7.46 -7.39
N LEU A 105 -11.81 7.33 -6.43
CA LEU A 105 -11.88 8.06 -5.16
C LEU A 105 -11.78 9.57 -5.36
N LEU A 106 -10.93 10.05 -6.28
CA LEU A 106 -10.84 11.48 -6.60
C LEU A 106 -12.16 12.01 -7.19
N ARG A 107 -12.83 11.23 -8.05
CA ARG A 107 -14.13 11.60 -8.63
C ARG A 107 -15.25 11.61 -7.59
N SER A 108 -15.16 10.83 -6.52
CA SER A 108 -16.15 10.80 -5.43
C SER A 108 -15.98 11.94 -4.41
N CYS A 109 -14.86 12.68 -4.45
CA CYS A 109 -14.60 13.80 -3.54
C CYS A 109 -14.95 15.18 -4.14
N VAL A 110 -15.33 15.24 -5.42
CA VAL A 110 -15.78 16.45 -6.14
C VAL A 110 -17.29 16.36 -6.33
#